data_AF-A0A1A6H5E3-F1
#
_entry.id   AF-A0A1A6H5E3-F1
#
_cell.length_a   1.000
_cell.length_b   1.000
_cell.length_c   1.000
_cell.angle_alpha   90.00
_cell.angle_beta   90.00
_cell.angle_gamma   90.00
#
_symmetry.space_group_name_H-M   'P 1'
#
loop_
_entity.id
_entity.type
_entity.pdbx_description
1 polymer ?
#
loop_
_entity_poly.entity_id
_entity_poly.type
_entity_poly.pdbx_seq_one_letter_code
_entity_poly.pdbx_strand_id
1 'polypeptide(L)'
;VIMFLKKKDRFISLMLKHIGTSALMDLLLRLVSCVEPVGLRQEVLHWLNEEKIIQRLVELIHPHQDEDRQSNASQALCDIIRLGRDQGNQLQEAVEPDPLLITLESQDCVEQLLKNMFDGDQMESCLVSGMQVLLALLEPRRVGTEGLVDSFSQGLEKSYSVNSSILHGIEPWLKNFHQLLLHPPKKKAILTTIGVLEEPLGNARLHGARLMAALLHTNTPSINQELCRLNTMDLLL
;
A
#
# COMPACT_ATOMS: atom_id res chain seq x y z
N VAL A 1 -6.54 11.57 -27.12
CA VAL A 1 -6.08 12.31 -25.92
C VAL A 1 -4.80 11.70 -25.35
N ILE A 2 -4.74 10.40 -25.10
CA ILE A 2 -3.57 9.71 -24.51
C ILE A 2 -2.27 9.98 -25.29
N MET A 3 -2.29 9.83 -26.61
CA MET A 3 -1.13 10.15 -27.47
C MET A 3 -0.68 11.62 -27.39
N PHE A 4 -1.58 12.54 -27.07
CA PHE A 4 -1.23 13.94 -26.83
C PHE A 4 -0.57 14.13 -25.46
N LEU A 5 -1.06 13.44 -24.42
CA LEU A 5 -0.45 13.45 -23.08
C LEU A 5 0.97 12.85 -23.11
N LYS A 6 1.16 11.73 -23.81
CA LYS A 6 2.49 11.09 -24.00
C LYS A 6 3.51 12.02 -24.68
N LYS A 7 3.05 12.88 -25.60
CA LYS A 7 3.91 13.86 -26.29
C LYS A 7 4.24 15.09 -25.47
N LYS A 8 3.52 15.33 -24.37
CA LYS A 8 3.76 16.49 -23.52
C LYS A 8 4.89 16.20 -22.55
N ASP A 9 6.02 16.84 -22.80
CA ASP A 9 7.20 16.75 -21.95
C ASP A 9 6.85 17.00 -20.48
N ARG A 10 7.35 16.14 -19.61
CA ARG A 10 7.17 16.21 -18.15
C ARG A 10 5.72 16.22 -17.67
N PHE A 11 4.78 15.70 -18.47
CA PHE A 11 3.37 15.63 -18.08
C PHE A 11 3.17 14.93 -16.73
N ILE A 12 3.78 13.76 -16.53
CA ILE A 12 3.67 13.00 -15.28
C ILE A 12 4.24 13.79 -14.10
N SER A 13 5.41 14.43 -14.28
CA SER A 13 6.01 15.26 -13.23
C SER A 13 5.13 16.45 -12.84
N LEU A 14 4.49 17.11 -13.82
CA LEU A 14 3.55 18.21 -13.57
C LEU A 14 2.27 17.72 -12.88
N MET A 15 1.75 16.58 -13.29
CA MET A 15 0.57 15.96 -12.65
C MET A 15 0.86 15.63 -11.18
N LEU A 16 1.99 14.99 -10.89
CA LEU A 16 2.40 14.63 -9.52
C LEU A 16 2.74 15.84 -8.64
N LYS A 17 3.25 16.93 -9.24
CA LYS A 17 3.45 18.20 -8.53
C LYS A 17 2.15 18.73 -7.92
N HIS A 18 1.03 18.46 -8.58
CA HIS A 18 -0.29 18.96 -8.21
C HIS A 18 -1.25 17.83 -7.78
N ILE A 19 -0.71 16.66 -7.37
CA ILE A 19 -1.51 15.50 -6.93
C ILE A 19 -2.43 15.82 -5.73
N GLY A 20 -2.10 16.85 -4.95
CA GLY A 20 -2.96 17.39 -3.90
C GLY A 20 -4.30 17.98 -4.40
N THR A 21 -4.43 18.18 -5.71
CA THR A 21 -5.69 18.61 -6.34
C THR A 21 -6.49 17.38 -6.77
N SER A 22 -7.72 17.22 -6.25
CA SER A 22 -8.55 16.03 -6.50
C SER A 22 -8.76 15.70 -7.98
N ALA A 23 -8.82 16.71 -8.85
CA ALA A 23 -8.98 16.51 -10.30
C ALA A 23 -7.77 15.79 -10.94
N LEU A 24 -6.56 15.98 -10.42
CA LEU A 24 -5.36 15.34 -10.94
C LEU A 24 -5.15 13.94 -10.39
N MET A 25 -5.62 13.70 -9.16
CA MET A 25 -5.76 12.34 -8.63
C MET A 25 -6.73 11.52 -9.48
N ASP A 26 -7.92 12.06 -9.73
CA ASP A 26 -8.93 11.41 -10.57
C ASP A 26 -8.43 11.18 -12.00
N LEU A 27 -7.66 12.13 -12.56
CA LEU A 27 -7.02 11.96 -13.86
C LEU A 27 -6.03 10.78 -13.86
N LEU A 28 -5.19 10.64 -12.82
CA LEU A 28 -4.28 9.51 -12.67
C LEU A 28 -5.05 8.19 -12.64
N LEU A 29 -6.09 8.09 -11.82
CA LEU A 29 -6.90 6.87 -11.73
C LEU A 29 -7.58 6.55 -13.06
N ARG A 30 -8.13 7.54 -13.76
CA ARG A 30 -8.73 7.35 -15.09
C ARG A 30 -7.71 6.91 -16.14
N LEU A 31 -6.45 7.33 -16.05
CA LEU A 31 -5.39 6.83 -16.93
C LEU A 31 -5.08 5.35 -16.67
N VAL A 32 -5.20 4.89 -15.43
CA VAL A 32 -4.95 3.50 -15.03
C VAL A 32 -6.13 2.59 -15.38
N SER A 33 -7.38 3.02 -15.14
CA SER A 33 -8.56 2.15 -15.22
C SER A 33 -9.47 2.37 -16.43
N CYS A 34 -9.61 3.61 -16.92
CA CYS A 34 -10.66 4.00 -17.88
C CYS A 34 -10.13 4.20 -19.31
N VAL A 35 -9.14 3.41 -19.72
CA VAL A 35 -8.62 3.41 -21.09
C VAL A 35 -9.19 2.24 -21.87
N GLU A 36 -9.78 2.53 -23.03
CA GLU A 36 -10.31 1.54 -23.97
C GLU A 36 -9.73 1.78 -25.38
N PRO A 37 -9.44 0.72 -26.15
CA PRO A 37 -9.59 -0.72 -25.83
C PRO A 37 -8.50 -1.28 -24.89
N VAL A 38 -8.63 -2.53 -24.43
CA VAL A 38 -7.70 -3.18 -23.48
C VAL A 38 -6.24 -3.12 -23.93
N GLY A 39 -5.96 -3.28 -25.23
CA GLY A 39 -4.59 -3.15 -25.77
C GLY A 39 -4.00 -1.75 -25.56
N LEU A 40 -4.80 -0.69 -25.79
CA LEU A 40 -4.37 0.68 -25.54
C LEU A 40 -4.13 0.95 -24.05
N ARG A 41 -4.91 0.31 -23.17
CA ARG A 41 -4.69 0.40 -21.72
C ARG A 41 -3.33 -0.18 -21.34
N GLN A 42 -2.96 -1.35 -21.86
CA GLN A 42 -1.64 -1.95 -21.59
C GLN A 42 -0.50 -1.03 -22.05
N GLU A 43 -0.62 -0.40 -23.23
CA GLU A 43 0.35 0.60 -23.70
C GLU A 43 0.47 1.82 -22.76
N VAL A 44 -0.63 2.20 -22.10
CA VAL A 44 -0.63 3.28 -21.11
C VAL A 44 0.01 2.84 -19.81
N LEU A 45 -0.32 1.64 -19.31
CA LEU A 45 0.28 1.09 -18.09
C LEU A 45 1.80 0.93 -18.27
N HIS A 46 2.25 0.45 -19.42
CA HIS A 46 3.68 0.35 -19.75
C HIS A 46 4.33 1.73 -19.80
N TRP A 47 3.71 2.72 -20.46
CA TRP A 47 4.23 4.08 -20.48
C TRP A 47 4.30 4.73 -19.08
N LEU A 48 3.28 4.53 -18.25
CA LEU A 48 3.28 5.00 -16.86
C LEU A 48 4.42 4.32 -16.06
N ASN A 49 4.71 3.05 -16.34
CA ASN A 49 5.82 2.32 -15.75
C ASN A 49 7.19 2.86 -16.22
N GLU A 50 7.35 3.14 -17.53
CA GLU A 50 8.54 3.80 -18.09
C GLU A 50 8.79 5.18 -17.44
N GLU A 51 7.70 5.92 -17.17
CA GLU A 51 7.73 7.19 -16.44
C GLU A 51 7.94 7.05 -14.92
N LYS A 52 8.12 5.82 -14.43
CA LYS A 52 8.37 5.47 -13.03
C LYS A 52 7.29 6.01 -12.09
N ILE A 53 6.01 5.89 -12.49
CA ILE A 53 4.90 6.47 -11.72
C ILE A 53 4.86 5.93 -10.28
N ILE A 54 5.11 4.62 -10.08
CA ILE A 54 5.07 3.98 -8.77
C ILE A 54 6.18 4.54 -7.88
N GLN A 55 7.41 4.56 -8.38
CA GLN A 55 8.55 5.06 -7.63
C GLN A 55 8.36 6.54 -7.26
N ARG A 56 7.88 7.36 -8.21
CA ARG A 56 7.60 8.78 -7.95
C ARG A 56 6.47 8.99 -6.93
N LEU A 57 5.46 8.13 -6.91
CA LEU A 57 4.40 8.17 -5.88
C LEU A 57 4.94 7.73 -4.51
N VAL A 58 5.79 6.70 -4.45
CA VAL A 58 6.46 6.27 -3.21
C VAL A 58 7.36 7.37 -2.66
N GLU A 59 8.10 8.08 -3.52
CA GLU A 59 8.92 9.27 -3.15
C GLU A 59 8.08 10.40 -2.53
N LEU A 60 6.77 10.47 -2.84
CA LEU A 60 5.88 11.45 -2.21
C LEU A 60 5.48 11.06 -0.79
N ILE A 61 5.56 9.78 -0.41
CA ILE A 61 5.37 9.34 0.97
C ILE A 61 6.70 9.51 1.68
N HIS A 62 6.93 10.69 2.24
CA HIS A 62 8.17 11.04 2.91
C HIS A 62 7.93 12.14 3.96
N PRO A 63 8.67 12.17 5.10
CA PRO A 63 8.45 13.13 6.18
C PRO A 63 8.56 14.61 5.81
N HIS A 64 9.17 14.92 4.66
CA HIS A 64 9.37 16.29 4.20
C HIS A 64 8.33 16.73 3.14
N GLN A 65 7.32 15.90 2.89
CA GLN A 65 6.23 16.20 1.97
C GLN A 65 4.99 16.67 2.73
N ASP A 66 4.15 17.43 2.02
CA ASP A 66 2.87 17.89 2.52
C ASP A 66 1.93 16.72 2.83
N GLU A 67 1.17 16.82 3.93
CA GLU A 67 0.29 15.74 4.42
C GLU A 67 -0.78 15.35 3.40
N ASP A 68 -1.41 16.33 2.75
CA ASP A 68 -2.42 16.06 1.72
C ASP A 68 -1.79 15.36 0.52
N ARG A 69 -0.57 15.74 0.13
CA ARG A 69 0.15 15.07 -0.97
C ARG A 69 0.53 13.63 -0.62
N GLN A 70 0.96 13.38 0.61
CA GLN A 70 1.28 12.02 1.12
C GLN A 70 0.04 11.13 1.13
N SER A 71 -1.06 11.63 1.71
CA SER A 71 -2.35 10.93 1.78
C SER A 71 -2.91 10.59 0.40
N ASN A 72 -2.84 11.56 -0.52
CA ASN A 72 -3.20 11.35 -1.90
C ASN A 72 -2.30 10.29 -2.58
N ALA A 73 -0.98 10.39 -2.44
CA ALA A 73 -0.08 9.41 -3.02
C ALA A 73 -0.33 7.98 -2.49
N SER A 74 -0.54 7.80 -1.18
CA SER A 74 -0.89 6.50 -0.61
C SER A 74 -2.23 5.98 -1.12
N GLN A 75 -3.24 6.84 -1.23
CA GLN A 75 -4.54 6.46 -1.79
C GLN A 75 -4.42 6.01 -3.26
N ALA A 76 -3.67 6.75 -4.09
CA ALA A 76 -3.41 6.38 -5.48
C ALA A 76 -2.75 4.99 -5.59
N LEU A 77 -1.74 4.73 -4.76
CA LEU A 77 -1.04 3.44 -4.73
C LEU A 77 -2.00 2.31 -4.30
N CYS A 78 -2.80 2.52 -3.25
CA CYS A 78 -3.83 1.57 -2.81
C CYS A 78 -4.83 1.24 -3.93
N ASP A 79 -5.29 2.26 -4.66
CA ASP A 79 -6.25 2.09 -5.75
C ASP A 79 -5.62 1.37 -6.95
N ILE A 80 -4.36 1.67 -7.29
CA ILE A 80 -3.62 0.93 -8.33
C ILE A 80 -3.47 -0.55 -7.95
N ILE A 81 -3.14 -0.86 -6.68
CA ILE A 81 -3.04 -2.24 -6.18
C ILE A 81 -4.38 -2.97 -6.37
N ARG A 82 -5.48 -2.36 -5.96
CA ARG A 82 -6.83 -2.93 -6.07
C ARG A 82 -7.23 -3.15 -7.53
N LEU A 83 -7.08 -2.11 -8.35
CA LEU A 83 -7.39 -2.16 -9.78
C LEU A 83 -6.56 -3.21 -10.53
N GLY A 84 -5.26 -3.31 -10.25
CA GLY A 84 -4.39 -4.30 -10.90
C GLY A 84 -4.78 -5.73 -10.55
N ARG A 85 -5.17 -5.98 -9.29
CA ARG A 85 -5.62 -7.30 -8.83
C ARG A 85 -7.01 -7.67 -9.37
N ASP A 86 -7.93 -6.72 -9.42
CA ASP A 86 -9.28 -6.93 -9.96
C ASP A 86 -9.24 -7.24 -11.46
N GLN A 87 -8.39 -6.54 -12.22
CA GLN A 87 -8.18 -6.79 -13.64
C GLN A 87 -7.63 -8.20 -13.92
N GLY A 88 -6.65 -8.66 -13.12
CA GLY A 88 -6.10 -10.01 -13.24
C GLY A 88 -7.11 -11.13 -12.94
N ASN A 89 -8.14 -10.85 -12.12
CA ASN A 89 -9.18 -11.82 -11.78
C ASN A 89 -10.31 -11.90 -12.82
N GLN A 90 -10.67 -10.78 -13.45
CA GLN A 90 -11.77 -10.72 -14.43
C GLN A 90 -11.35 -11.19 -15.83
N LEU A 91 -10.06 -11.08 -16.17
CA LEU A 91 -9.53 -11.38 -17.49
C LEU A 91 -8.69 -12.66 -17.42
N GLN A 92 -9.32 -13.84 -17.40
CA GLN A 92 -8.62 -15.10 -17.71
C GLN A 92 -7.99 -15.10 -19.12
N GLU A 93 -8.29 -14.09 -19.96
CA GLU A 93 -7.71 -13.84 -21.28
C GLU A 93 -6.65 -12.73 -21.33
N ALA A 94 -6.27 -12.09 -20.20
CA ALA A 94 -5.18 -11.12 -20.21
C ALA A 94 -3.82 -11.85 -20.36
N VAL A 95 -3.19 -11.68 -21.51
CA VAL A 95 -1.91 -12.33 -21.86
C VAL A 95 -0.73 -11.78 -21.03
N GLU A 96 -0.86 -10.59 -20.43
CA GLU A 96 0.25 -9.90 -19.75
C GLU A 96 -0.15 -9.36 -18.36
N PRO A 97 0.67 -9.57 -17.32
CA PRO A 97 0.43 -9.04 -15.98
C PRO A 97 0.56 -7.51 -15.93
N ASP A 98 -0.17 -6.87 -15.01
CA ASP A 98 -0.11 -5.41 -14.82
C ASP A 98 1.32 -4.97 -14.41
N PRO A 99 2.03 -4.18 -15.24
CA PRO A 99 3.41 -3.79 -14.98
C PRO A 99 3.56 -2.85 -13.75
N LEU A 100 2.51 -2.09 -13.43
CA LEU A 100 2.49 -1.24 -12.25
C LEU A 100 2.35 -2.09 -10.99
N LEU A 101 1.48 -3.11 -11.02
CA LEU A 101 1.32 -4.05 -9.92
C LEU A 101 2.60 -4.86 -9.67
N ILE A 102 3.28 -5.33 -10.73
CA ILE A 102 4.58 -6.01 -10.60
C ILE A 102 5.60 -5.12 -9.86
N THR A 103 5.68 -3.85 -10.27
CA THR A 103 6.60 -2.89 -9.65
C THR A 103 6.25 -2.65 -8.19
N LEU A 104 4.96 -2.48 -7.87
CA LEU A 104 4.46 -2.29 -6.50
C LEU A 104 4.73 -3.47 -5.58
N GLU A 105 4.57 -4.70 -6.08
CA GLU A 105 4.78 -5.92 -5.31
C GLU A 105 6.28 -6.33 -5.24
N SER A 106 7.17 -5.58 -5.89
CA SER A 106 8.62 -5.85 -5.84
C SER A 106 9.22 -5.53 -4.48
N GLN A 107 10.23 -6.31 -4.08
CA GLN A 107 10.97 -6.10 -2.83
C GLN A 107 11.58 -4.70 -2.78
N ASP A 108 12.19 -4.23 -3.88
CA ASP A 108 12.83 -2.91 -3.96
C ASP A 108 11.83 -1.77 -3.67
N CYS A 109 10.61 -1.86 -4.21
CA CYS A 109 9.58 -0.86 -3.98
C CYS A 109 9.12 -0.83 -2.52
N VAL A 110 8.92 -2.01 -1.92
CA VAL A 110 8.53 -2.16 -0.51
C VAL A 110 9.62 -1.64 0.42
N GLU A 111 10.88 -2.00 0.16
CA GLU A 111 12.02 -1.49 0.93
C GLU A 111 12.17 0.03 0.80
N GLN A 112 11.96 0.60 -0.40
CA GLN A 112 12.03 2.05 -0.58
C GLN A 112 10.93 2.77 0.21
N LEU A 113 9.71 2.24 0.23
CA LEU A 113 8.63 2.78 1.05
C LEU A 113 8.98 2.74 2.55
N LEU A 114 9.50 1.60 3.02
CA LEU A 114 9.90 1.41 4.41
C LEU A 114 11.06 2.33 4.82
N LYS A 115 12.05 2.52 3.93
CA LYS A 115 13.11 3.53 4.12
C LYS A 115 12.52 4.92 4.29
N ASN A 116 11.61 5.33 3.41
CA ASN A 116 10.99 6.65 3.56
C ASN A 116 10.22 6.81 4.87
N MET A 117 9.59 5.74 5.39
CA MET A 117 8.82 5.76 6.62
C MET A 117 9.68 5.85 7.89
N PHE A 118 10.86 5.22 7.89
CA PHE A 118 11.64 4.98 9.11
C PHE A 118 13.03 5.62 9.10
N ASP A 119 13.56 6.04 7.95
CA ASP A 119 14.82 6.77 7.88
C ASP A 119 14.58 8.25 8.22
N GLY A 120 15.16 8.71 9.34
CA GLY A 120 15.07 10.09 9.80
C GLY A 120 13.85 10.36 10.69
N ASP A 121 13.20 11.50 10.48
CA ASP A 121 12.10 11.98 11.34
C ASP A 121 10.80 11.19 11.09
N GLN A 122 10.28 10.56 12.13
CA GLN A 122 9.05 9.77 12.06
C GLN A 122 7.82 10.65 12.28
N MET A 123 7.24 11.16 11.19
CA MET A 123 5.96 11.86 11.22
C MET A 123 4.78 10.89 11.12
N GLU A 124 3.71 11.17 11.87
CA GLU A 124 2.52 10.31 11.88
C GLU A 124 1.89 10.19 10.49
N SER A 125 1.79 11.28 9.71
CA SER A 125 1.21 11.25 8.37
C SER A 125 1.97 10.31 7.43
N CYS A 126 3.30 10.39 7.40
CA CYS A 126 4.15 9.51 6.60
C CYS A 126 4.00 8.04 6.99
N LEU A 127 4.01 7.76 8.30
CA LEU A 127 3.84 6.41 8.83
C LEU A 127 2.47 5.84 8.46
N VAL A 128 1.39 6.62 8.64
CA VAL A 128 0.02 6.20 8.33
C VAL A 128 -0.14 5.94 6.83
N SER A 129 0.32 6.86 5.97
CA SER A 129 0.29 6.70 4.51
C SER A 129 1.05 5.46 4.05
N GLY A 130 2.26 5.23 4.57
CA GLY A 130 3.03 4.04 4.22
C GLY A 130 2.40 2.73 4.71
N MET A 131 1.87 2.71 5.94
CA MET A 131 1.16 1.53 6.47
C MET A 131 -0.12 1.22 5.68
N GLN A 132 -0.84 2.21 5.16
CA GLN A 132 -2.01 1.98 4.30
C GLN A 132 -1.62 1.24 3.02
N VAL A 133 -0.53 1.64 2.37
CA VAL A 133 -0.02 0.96 1.16
C VAL A 133 0.42 -0.47 1.48
N LEU A 134 1.16 -0.67 2.58
CA LEU A 134 1.56 -2.02 3.02
C LEU A 134 0.36 -2.91 3.34
N LEU A 135 -0.66 -2.37 4.02
CA LEU A 135 -1.90 -3.10 4.27
C LEU A 135 -2.60 -3.50 2.97
N ALA A 136 -2.68 -2.60 1.99
CA ALA A 136 -3.24 -2.94 0.67
C ALA A 136 -2.42 -4.01 -0.04
N LEU A 137 -1.09 -3.98 0.06
CA LEU A 137 -0.20 -5.00 -0.48
C LEU A 137 -0.39 -6.37 0.20
N LEU A 138 -0.62 -6.39 1.52
CA LEU A 138 -0.88 -7.61 2.30
C LEU A 138 -2.32 -8.10 2.19
N GLU A 139 -3.26 -7.30 1.68
CA GLU A 139 -4.64 -7.74 1.46
C GLU A 139 -4.66 -8.95 0.51
N PRO A 140 -5.24 -10.09 0.92
CA PRO A 140 -5.23 -11.29 0.11
C PRO A 140 -5.99 -11.11 -1.21
N ARG A 141 -5.47 -11.67 -2.32
CA ARG A 141 -6.14 -11.66 -3.63
C ARG A 141 -7.48 -12.40 -3.52
N ARG A 142 -8.60 -11.71 -3.68
CA ARG A 142 -9.93 -12.35 -3.76
C ARG A 142 -10.04 -13.11 -5.08
N VAL A 143 -9.89 -14.44 -5.06
CA VAL A 143 -10.21 -15.23 -6.26
C VAL A 143 -11.73 -15.29 -6.39
N GLY A 144 -12.26 -14.57 -7.37
CA GLY A 144 -13.70 -14.45 -7.64
C GLY A 144 -14.38 -15.81 -7.63
N THR A 145 -15.31 -16.01 -6.71
CA THR A 145 -16.26 -17.12 -6.76
C THR A 145 -17.61 -16.51 -7.07
N GLU A 146 -17.79 -16.06 -8.32
CA GLU A 146 -19.11 -15.76 -8.87
C GLU A 146 -19.52 -16.94 -9.74
N GLY A 147 -20.45 -17.76 -9.22
CA GLY A 147 -21.06 -18.81 -10.01
C GLY A 147 -21.35 -20.09 -9.24
N LEU A 148 -22.57 -20.16 -8.70
CA LEU A 148 -23.38 -21.38 -8.53
C LEU A 148 -22.99 -22.37 -7.42
N VAL A 149 -23.84 -22.31 -6.39
CA VAL A 149 -24.40 -23.40 -5.57
C VAL A 149 -23.47 -24.43 -4.92
N ASP A 150 -23.72 -24.53 -3.62
CA ASP A 150 -23.78 -25.76 -2.81
C ASP A 150 -22.58 -26.08 -1.91
N SER A 151 -22.97 -26.68 -0.81
CA SER A 151 -22.16 -27.47 0.13
C SER A 151 -21.47 -26.74 1.27
N PHE A 152 -22.00 -27.04 2.46
CA PHE A 152 -21.41 -26.96 3.80
C PHE A 152 -20.03 -27.64 3.90
N SER A 153 -19.04 -27.18 3.14
CA SER A 153 -17.71 -27.79 3.05
C SER A 153 -16.67 -26.76 2.66
N GLN A 154 -16.30 -25.87 3.59
CA GLN A 154 -15.04 -25.12 3.47
C GLN A 154 -14.23 -25.24 4.76
N GLY A 155 -13.84 -26.49 5.04
CA GLY A 155 -12.66 -26.82 5.85
C GLY A 155 -11.38 -26.88 5.01
N LEU A 156 -11.34 -26.20 3.87
CA LEU A 156 -10.12 -25.94 3.11
C LEU A 156 -9.92 -24.43 3.07
N GLU A 157 -9.08 -23.94 3.97
CA GLU A 157 -8.54 -22.58 3.89
C GLU A 157 -7.99 -22.38 2.47
N LYS A 158 -8.70 -21.62 1.63
CA LYS A 158 -8.14 -21.14 0.36
C LYS A 158 -6.91 -20.34 0.75
N SER A 159 -5.72 -20.91 0.54
CA SER A 159 -4.44 -20.28 0.85
C SER A 159 -4.35 -18.99 0.05
N TYR A 160 -4.70 -17.88 0.68
CA TYR A 160 -4.47 -16.57 0.10
C TYR A 160 -2.98 -16.24 0.24
N SER A 161 -2.16 -16.65 -0.72
CA SER A 161 -0.74 -16.37 -0.67
C SER A 161 -0.46 -14.93 -1.10
N VAL A 162 0.04 -14.12 -0.17
CA VAL A 162 0.68 -12.83 -0.48
C VAL A 162 1.96 -13.09 -1.28
N ASN A 163 2.33 -12.18 -2.18
CA ASN A 163 3.58 -12.28 -2.94
C ASN A 163 4.78 -12.30 -1.97
N SER A 164 5.65 -13.31 -2.07
CA SER A 164 6.79 -13.49 -1.16
C SER A 164 7.77 -12.32 -1.18
N SER A 165 7.87 -11.62 -2.32
CA SER A 165 8.74 -10.44 -2.47
C SER A 165 8.36 -9.31 -1.50
N ILE A 166 7.05 -9.16 -1.24
CA ILE A 166 6.53 -8.18 -0.27
C ILE A 166 6.98 -8.56 1.15
N LEU A 167 6.85 -9.84 1.49
CA LEU A 167 7.20 -10.36 2.81
C LEU A 167 8.71 -10.24 3.07
N HIS A 168 9.53 -10.58 2.08
CA HIS A 168 10.99 -10.39 2.14
C HIS A 168 11.40 -8.93 2.31
N GLY A 169 10.67 -7.99 1.69
CA GLY A 169 10.91 -6.56 1.88
C GLY A 169 10.53 -6.05 3.28
N ILE A 170 9.49 -6.61 3.90
CA ILE A 170 9.00 -6.19 5.24
C ILE A 170 9.83 -6.82 6.37
N GLU A 171 10.27 -8.06 6.24
CA GLU A 171 10.93 -8.85 7.29
C GLU A 171 12.06 -8.10 8.03
N PRO A 172 13.00 -7.39 7.35
CA PRO A 172 14.07 -6.66 8.02
C PRO A 172 13.60 -5.50 8.91
N TRP A 173 12.38 -5.00 8.69
CA TRP A 173 11.83 -3.81 9.33
C TRP A 173 10.88 -4.12 10.48
N LEU A 174 10.67 -5.41 10.81
CA LEU A 174 9.76 -5.82 11.90
C LEU A 174 10.14 -5.20 13.25
N LYS A 175 11.44 -5.01 13.51
CA LYS A 175 11.92 -4.32 14.71
C LYS A 175 11.45 -2.86 14.75
N ASN A 176 11.44 -2.15 13.62
CA ASN A 176 11.00 -0.76 13.54
C ASN A 176 9.50 -0.64 13.83
N PHE A 177 8.69 -1.56 13.30
CA PHE A 177 7.26 -1.62 13.64
C PHE A 177 7.02 -1.93 15.11
N HIS A 178 7.78 -2.85 15.71
CA HIS A 178 7.70 -3.11 17.14
C HIS A 178 8.03 -1.85 17.96
N GLN A 179 9.11 -1.14 17.60
CA GLN A 179 9.47 0.12 18.26
C GLN A 179 8.40 1.20 18.09
N LEU A 180 7.76 1.28 16.91
CA LEU A 180 6.63 2.18 16.67
C LEU A 180 5.45 1.90 17.62
N LEU A 181 5.18 0.62 17.93
CA LEU A 181 4.10 0.23 18.84
C LEU A 181 4.41 0.56 20.30
N LEU A 182 5.69 0.54 20.70
CA LEU A 182 6.12 0.96 22.04
C LEU A 182 6.17 2.49 22.19
N HIS A 183 6.66 3.17 21.16
CA HIS A 183 6.97 4.59 21.17
C HIS A 183 6.41 5.29 19.92
N PRO A 184 5.07 5.43 19.81
CA PRO A 184 4.48 6.14 18.68
C PRO A 184 4.85 7.64 18.70
N PRO A 185 4.79 8.34 17.55
CA PRO A 185 4.92 9.78 17.51
C PRO A 185 3.95 10.45 18.49
N LYS A 186 4.47 11.34 19.33
CA LYS A 186 3.69 11.95 20.44
C LYS A 186 2.53 12.78 19.89
N LYS A 187 1.33 12.52 20.40
CA LYS A 187 0.15 13.38 20.21
C LYS A 187 -0.08 14.30 21.39
N LYS A 188 -0.77 15.40 21.13
CA LYS A 188 -1.25 16.28 22.20
C LYS A 188 -2.30 15.54 23.03
N ALA A 189 -2.27 15.76 24.33
CA ALA A 189 -3.25 15.22 25.25
C ALA A 189 -4.68 15.64 24.85
N ILE A 190 -5.63 14.73 24.99
CA ILE A 190 -7.04 14.97 24.62
C ILE A 190 -7.86 15.06 25.90
N LEU A 191 -8.65 16.12 26.05
CA LEU A 191 -9.64 16.20 27.13
C LEU A 191 -10.81 15.29 26.80
N THR A 192 -11.04 14.28 27.64
CA THR A 192 -12.15 13.35 27.55
C THR A 192 -13.15 13.60 28.68
N THR A 193 -14.34 12.99 28.60
CA THR A 193 -15.36 13.06 29.65
C THR A 193 -14.92 12.45 30.99
N ILE A 194 -13.84 11.64 30.99
CA ILE A 194 -13.30 10.94 32.18
C ILE A 194 -11.98 11.57 32.65
N GLY A 195 -11.48 12.61 31.97
CA GLY A 195 -10.22 13.29 32.31
C GLY A 195 -9.33 13.53 31.09
N VAL A 196 -8.09 13.94 31.34
CA VAL A 196 -7.10 14.18 30.27
C VAL A 196 -6.43 12.85 29.91
N LEU A 197 -6.53 12.46 28.64
CA LEU A 197 -5.79 11.34 28.09
C LEU A 197 -4.45 11.86 27.56
N GLU A 198 -3.41 11.71 28.37
CA GLU A 198 -2.04 12.19 28.09
C GLU A 198 -1.43 11.51 26.85
N GLU A 199 -1.62 10.21 26.69
CA GLU A 199 -1.08 9.41 25.58
C GLU A 199 -2.22 8.71 24.81
N PRO A 200 -2.92 9.42 23.89
CA PRO A 200 -3.92 8.77 23.06
C PRO A 200 -3.25 7.76 22.12
N LEU A 201 -3.97 6.69 21.77
CA LEU A 201 -3.47 5.59 20.92
C LEU A 201 -2.76 6.11 19.65
N GLY A 202 -3.32 7.14 19.01
CA GLY A 202 -2.78 7.73 17.79
C GLY A 202 -3.04 6.86 16.55
N ASN A 203 -2.99 7.49 15.37
CA ASN A 203 -3.26 6.78 14.11
C ASN A 203 -2.07 5.90 13.73
N ALA A 204 -0.85 6.33 14.01
CA ALA A 204 0.34 5.53 13.72
C ALA A 204 0.31 4.18 14.46
N ARG A 205 0.05 4.18 15.78
CA ARG A 205 0.00 2.93 16.57
C ARG A 205 -1.15 2.03 16.13
N LEU A 206 -2.31 2.60 15.84
CA LEU A 206 -3.48 1.85 15.36
C LEU A 206 -3.20 1.15 14.02
N HIS A 207 -2.61 1.86 13.06
CA HIS A 207 -2.24 1.27 11.77
C HIS A 207 -1.11 0.25 11.93
N GLY A 208 -0.16 0.48 12.85
CA GLY A 208 0.91 -0.46 13.17
C GLY A 208 0.37 -1.77 13.72
N ALA A 209 -0.60 -1.71 14.63
CA ALA A 209 -1.23 -2.90 15.20
C ALA A 209 -2.01 -3.68 14.13
N ARG A 210 -2.73 -2.97 13.25
CA ARG A 210 -3.42 -3.58 12.09
C ARG A 210 -2.43 -4.26 11.15
N LEU A 211 -1.27 -3.65 10.90
CA LEU A 211 -0.24 -4.23 10.06
C LEU A 211 0.35 -5.50 10.68
N MET A 212 0.62 -5.51 12.00
CA MET A 212 1.09 -6.72 12.68
C MET A 212 0.07 -7.85 12.58
N ALA A 213 -1.21 -7.55 12.79
CA ALA A 213 -2.28 -8.53 12.62
C ALA A 213 -2.34 -9.07 11.17
N ALA A 214 -2.21 -8.20 10.17
CA ALA A 214 -2.18 -8.61 8.76
C ALA A 214 -0.98 -9.52 8.44
N LEU A 215 0.20 -9.22 8.99
CA LEU A 215 1.40 -10.04 8.82
C LEU A 215 1.24 -11.42 9.48
N LEU A 216 0.67 -11.48 10.68
CA LEU A 216 0.36 -12.75 11.36
C LEU A 216 -0.61 -13.61 10.54
N HIS A 217 -1.63 -12.99 9.92
CA HIS A 217 -2.56 -13.70 9.05
C HIS A 217 -1.91 -14.30 7.79
N THR A 218 -0.75 -13.82 7.35
CA THR A 218 -0.01 -14.45 6.24
C THR A 218 0.56 -15.82 6.61
N ASN A 219 0.64 -16.14 7.92
CA ASN A 219 1.18 -17.38 8.46
C ASN A 219 2.59 -17.72 7.96
N THR A 220 3.42 -16.71 7.76
CA THR A 220 4.80 -16.86 7.26
C THR A 220 5.74 -17.21 8.43
N PRO A 221 6.47 -18.35 8.40
CA PRO A 221 7.26 -18.80 9.55
C PRO A 221 8.35 -17.83 9.98
N SER A 222 9.09 -17.20 9.04
CA SER A 222 10.17 -16.26 9.38
C SER A 222 9.65 -15.03 10.13
N ILE A 223 8.57 -14.44 9.62
CA ILE A 223 7.88 -13.30 10.24
C ILE A 223 7.36 -13.68 11.64
N ASN A 224 6.67 -14.81 11.77
CA ASN A 224 6.13 -15.25 13.06
C ASN A 224 7.24 -15.48 14.10
N GLN A 225 8.37 -16.08 13.69
CA GLN A 225 9.53 -16.28 14.57
C GLN A 225 10.13 -14.94 15.02
N GLU A 226 10.29 -13.98 14.12
CA GLU A 226 10.84 -12.66 14.45
C GLU A 226 9.90 -11.86 15.36
N LEU A 227 8.58 -11.91 15.13
CA LEU A 227 7.60 -11.27 16.01
C LEU A 227 7.58 -11.87 17.42
N CYS A 228 7.73 -13.19 17.54
CA CYS A 228 7.90 -13.85 18.84
C CYS A 228 9.21 -13.44 19.52
N ARG A 229 10.31 -13.36 18.77
CA ARG A 229 11.62 -12.94 19.29
C ARG A 229 11.60 -11.52 19.83
N LEU A 230 10.85 -10.62 19.18
CA LEU A 230 10.66 -9.24 19.61
C LEU A 230 9.65 -9.08 20.75
N ASN A 231 8.95 -10.16 21.13
CA ASN A 231 7.84 -10.13 22.07
C ASN A 231 6.69 -9.18 21.66
N THR A 232 6.46 -9.05 20.35
CA THR A 232 5.39 -8.18 19.82
C THR A 232 4.00 -8.72 20.15
N MET A 233 3.86 -10.03 20.36
CA MET A 233 2.57 -10.65 20.69
C MET A 233 2.02 -10.16 22.03
N ASP A 234 2.86 -10.08 23.06
CA ASP A 234 2.50 -9.58 24.39
C ASP A 234 2.09 -8.10 24.37
N LEU A 235 2.53 -7.33 23.36
CA LEU A 235 2.17 -5.93 23.19
C LEU A 235 0.79 -5.74 22.53
N LEU A 236 0.30 -6.76 21.81
CA LEU A 236 -0.99 -6.74 21.11
C LEU A 236 -2.13 -7.36 21.95
N LEU A 237 -1.80 -8.14 22.98
CA LEU A 237 -2.72 -8.82 23.91
C LEU A 237 -3.04 -7.95 25.14
#